data_AF-A0A0R0D406-F1
#
_entry.id   AF-A0A0R0D406-F1
#
_cell.length_a   1.000
_cell.length_b   1.000
_cell.length_c   1.000
_cell.angle_alpha   90.00
_cell.angle_beta   90.00
_cell.angle_gamma   90.00
#
_symmetry.space_group_name_H-M   'P 1'
#
loop_
_entity.id
_entity.type
_entity.pdbx_description
1 polymer ?
#
loop_
_entity_poly.entity_id
_entity_poly.type
_entity_poly.pdbx_seq_one_letter_code
_entity_poly.pdbx_strand_id
1 'polypeptide(L)' 'MSRTAPRQPLFPRNRADSDRKAAQGPINHERLQADVAAFCASGGTIEVLGTTPVLKKILPDSGQ' A
#
# COMPACT_ATOMS: atom_id res chain seq x y z
N MET A 1 -43.53 2.05 27.00
CA MET A 1 -43.49 2.88 25.78
C MET A 1 -42.22 2.55 25.01
N SER A 2 -42.31 1.70 24.00
CA SER A 2 -41.20 1.28 23.14
C SER A 2 -40.92 2.35 22.09
N ARG A 3 -39.67 2.83 21.97
CA ARG A 3 -39.25 3.69 20.85
C ARG A 3 -38.16 3.02 20.03
N THR A 4 -38.52 2.89 18.77
CA THR A 4 -37.89 2.25 17.63
C THR A 4 -36.59 2.95 17.21
N ALA A 5 -35.69 2.17 16.60
CA ALA A 5 -34.28 2.41 16.26
C ALA A 5 -33.95 3.63 15.37
N PRO A 6 -32.68 4.09 15.32
CA PRO A 6 -32.17 4.81 14.18
C PRO A 6 -31.74 3.84 13.06
N ARG A 7 -32.34 4.02 11.87
CA ARG A 7 -31.91 3.39 10.61
C ARG A 7 -30.51 3.91 10.25
N GLN A 8 -29.49 3.07 10.32
CA GLN A 8 -28.22 3.40 9.68
C GLN A 8 -28.38 3.32 8.16
N PRO A 9 -27.88 4.30 7.38
CA PRO A 9 -27.83 4.18 5.94
C PRO A 9 -26.93 3.00 5.57
N LEU A 10 -27.51 2.03 4.87
CA LEU A 10 -26.86 0.90 4.26
C LEU A 10 -26.07 1.42 3.05
N PHE A 11 -24.96 2.12 3.29
CA PHE A 11 -24.03 2.40 2.21
C PHE A 11 -23.57 1.05 1.64
N PRO A 12 -23.72 0.80 0.32
CA PRO A 12 -23.16 -0.39 -0.28
C PRO A 12 -21.66 -0.29 -0.06
N ARG A 13 -21.17 -1.11 0.86
CA ARG A 13 -19.74 -1.35 1.04
C ARG A 13 -19.32 -1.96 -0.28
N ASN A 14 -18.71 -1.17 -1.16
CA ASN A 14 -17.99 -1.66 -2.33
C ASN A 14 -16.91 -2.61 -1.81
N ARG A 15 -17.29 -3.86 -1.56
CA ARG A 15 -16.37 -4.98 -1.52
C ARG A 15 -15.98 -5.17 -2.97
N ALA A 16 -15.04 -4.33 -3.42
CA ALA A 16 -14.08 -4.84 -4.36
C ALA A 16 -13.44 -6.00 -3.60
N ASP A 17 -13.90 -7.21 -3.90
CA ASP A 17 -13.20 -8.43 -3.59
C ASP A 17 -11.79 -8.24 -4.15
N SER A 18 -10.90 -7.73 -3.31
CA SER A 18 -9.48 -7.91 -3.49
C SER A 18 -9.29 -9.40 -3.38
N ASP A 19 -9.40 -10.09 -4.51
CA ASP A 19 -8.73 -11.34 -4.79
C ASP A 19 -7.33 -11.19 -4.22
N ARG A 20 -7.17 -11.65 -2.96
CA ARG A 20 -5.89 -11.70 -2.30
C ARG A 20 -5.13 -12.76 -3.05
N LYS A 21 -4.48 -12.37 -4.16
CA LYS A 21 -3.47 -13.20 -4.82
C LYS A 21 -2.62 -13.76 -3.69
N ALA A 22 -2.58 -15.10 -3.63
CA ALA A 22 -1.83 -15.85 -2.64
C ALA A 22 -0.51 -15.15 -2.36
N ALA A 23 -0.19 -14.96 -1.06
CA ALA A 23 0.99 -14.24 -0.61
C ALA A 23 2.18 -14.65 -1.47
N GLN A 24 2.52 -13.80 -2.44
CA GLN A 24 3.65 -14.04 -3.31
C GLN A 24 4.86 -14.06 -2.38
N GLY A 25 5.74 -15.04 -2.55
CA GLY A 25 6.88 -15.28 -1.67
C GLY A 25 7.75 -14.02 -1.44
N PRO A 26 8.81 -14.12 -0.64
CA PRO A 26 9.58 -12.97 -0.19
C PRO A 26 9.87 -12.00 -1.35
N ILE A 27 9.47 -10.74 -1.16
CA ILE A 27 9.68 -9.67 -2.13
C ILE A 27 11.18 -9.50 -2.32
N ASN A 28 11.67 -9.72 -3.54
CA ASN A 28 13.05 -9.50 -3.92
C ASN A 28 13.15 -8.31 -4.89
N HIS A 29 14.37 -7.77 -5.05
CA HIS A 29 14.59 -6.58 -5.87
C HIS A 29 14.25 -6.81 -7.35
N GLU A 30 14.64 -7.96 -7.89
CA GLU A 30 14.40 -8.35 -9.28
C GLU A 30 12.90 -8.34 -9.62
N ARG A 31 12.06 -8.90 -8.74
CA ARG A 31 10.61 -8.91 -8.93
C ARG A 31 10.01 -7.51 -8.89
N LEU A 32 10.45 -6.68 -7.94
CA LEU A 32 9.99 -5.30 -7.87
C LEU A 32 10.31 -4.54 -9.17
N GLN A 33 11.50 -4.73 -9.74
CA GLN A 33 11.85 -4.12 -11.02
C GLN A 33 10.93 -4.60 -12.16
N ALA A 34 10.69 -5.90 -12.25
CA ALA A 34 9.81 -6.48 -13.27
C ALA A 34 8.37 -5.94 -13.14
N ASP A 35 7.84 -5.86 -11.92
CA ASP A 35 6.50 -5.37 -11.65
C ASP A 35 6.36 -3.87 -11.98
N VAL A 36 7.36 -3.06 -11.64
CA VAL A 36 7.42 -1.64 -11.99
C VAL A 36 7.47 -1.46 -13.51
N ALA A 37 8.28 -2.24 -14.21
CA ALA A 37 8.37 -2.19 -15.67
C ALA A 37 7.04 -2.55 -16.33
N ALA A 38 6.37 -3.62 -15.86
CA ALA A 38 5.06 -4.03 -16.35
C ALA A 38 3.99 -2.96 -16.11
N PHE A 39 3.99 -2.33 -14.93
CA PHE A 39 3.08 -1.23 -14.61
C PHE A 39 3.24 -0.05 -15.57
N CYS A 40 4.48 0.41 -15.80
CA CYS A 40 4.77 1.49 -16.75
C CYS A 40 4.39 1.11 -18.19
N ALA A 41 4.65 -0.13 -18.61
CA ALA A 41 4.29 -0.61 -19.96
C ALA A 41 2.77 -0.64 -20.18
N SER A 42 1.97 -0.83 -19.12
CA SER A 42 0.50 -0.74 -19.18
C SER A 42 -0.05 0.70 -19.20
N GLY A 43 0.81 1.71 -19.20
CA GLY A 43 0.42 3.13 -19.16
C GLY A 43 0.26 3.70 -17.75
N GLY A 44 0.66 2.95 -16.72
CA GLY A 44 0.69 3.44 -15.34
C GLY A 44 1.74 4.52 -15.14
N THR A 45 1.43 5.53 -14.33
CA THR A 45 2.37 6.59 -13.93
C THR A 45 2.68 6.46 -12.44
N ILE A 46 3.97 6.46 -12.08
CA ILE A 46 4.40 6.45 -10.69
C ILE A 46 4.74 7.89 -10.30
N GLU A 47 3.92 8.48 -9.44
CA GLU A 47 4.18 9.80 -8.89
C GLU A 47 4.92 9.69 -7.55
N VAL A 48 6.03 10.40 -7.43
CA VAL A 48 6.74 10.54 -6.15
C VAL A 48 6.10 11.69 -5.40
N LEU A 49 5.15 11.36 -4.52
CA LEU A 49 4.60 12.30 -3.55
C LEU A 49 5.67 12.55 -2.48
N GLY A 50 6.57 13.52 -2.72
CA GLY A 50 7.60 13.92 -1.74
C GLY A 50 6.98 14.33 -0.39
N THR A 51 7.67 14.41 0.74
CA THR A 51 9.03 14.03 1.15
C THR A 51 8.85 13.06 2.32
N THR A 52 8.80 11.74 2.09
CA THR A 52 8.91 10.80 3.20
C THR A 52 10.35 10.88 3.72
N PRO A 53 10.62 11.36 4.95
CA PRO A 53 11.98 11.41 5.46
C PRO A 53 12.53 9.99 5.53
N VAL A 54 13.56 9.72 4.74
CA VAL A 54 14.31 8.46 4.85
C VAL A 54 15.06 8.51 6.19
N LEU A 55 14.65 7.67 7.13
CA LEU A 55 15.38 7.48 8.39
C LEU A 55 16.76 6.90 8.05
N LYS A 56 17.80 7.73 8.12
CA LYS A 56 19.19 7.27 8.01
C LYS A 56 19.59 6.64 9.32
N LYS A 57 20.15 5.43 9.27
CA LYS A 57 20.78 4.80 10.42
C LYS A 57 22.00 5.64 10.81
N ILE A 58 21.89 6.41 11.90
CA ILE A 58 23.03 7.10 12.49
C ILE A 58 23.84 6.02 13.19
N LEU A 59 24.99 5.66 12.62
CA LEU A 59 26.00 4.90 13.36
C LEU A 59 26.67 5.88 14.32
N PRO A 60 26.96 5.49 15.57
CA PRO A 60 27.71 6.34 16.48
C PRO A 60 29.05 6.70 15.85
N ASP A 61 29.38 8.00 15.86
CA ASP A 61 30.70 8.50 15.48
C ASP A 61 31.71 7.76 16.35
N SER A 62 32.47 6.86 15.74
CA SER A 62 33.54 6.14 16.42
C SER A 62 34.73 7.08 16.50
N GLY A 63 34.57 8.16 17.27
CA GLY A 63 35.64 9.06 17.66
C GLY A 63 36.54 8.39 18.69
N GLN A 64 37.57 7.69 18.20
CA GLN A 64 38.81 7.35 18.90
C GLN A 64 39.96 7.49 17.89
#